data_AF-A0A3A8KKC9-F1
#
_entry.id   AF-A0A3A8KKC9-F1
#
_cell.length_a   1.000
_cell.length_b   1.000
_cell.length_c   1.000
_cell.angle_alpha   90.00
_cell.angle_beta   90.00
_cell.angle_gamma   90.00
#
_symmetry.space_group_name_H-M   'P 1'
#
loop_
_entity.id
_entity.type
_entity.pdbx_description
1 polymer ?
#
loop_
_entity_poly.entity_id
_entity_poly.type
_entity_poly.pdbx_seq_one_letter_code
_entity_poly.pdbx_strand_id
1 'polypeptide(L)' 'MTWAYGAEQQLQDARRELEAAERELVSGTEAARVRYARALYEADLANRRADRMARDSRRQQQSWRPVAG' A
#
# COMPACT_ATOMS: atom_id res chain seq x y z
N MET A 1 -15.12 8.43 5.44
CA MET A 1 -13.96 7.69 4.90
C MET A 1 -12.79 7.87 5.87
N THR A 2 -12.27 6.80 6.45
CA THR A 2 -11.12 6.88 7.38
C THR A 2 -9.82 6.93 6.59
N TRP A 3 -8.81 7.64 7.11
CA TRP A 3 -7.48 7.73 6.49
C TRP A 3 -6.83 6.35 6.29
N ALA A 4 -7.13 5.38 7.17
CA ALA A 4 -6.69 4.00 7.04
C ALA A 4 -7.28 3.30 5.80
N TYR A 5 -8.58 3.49 5.53
CA TYR A 5 -9.23 2.93 4.36
C TYR A 5 -8.63 3.46 3.05
N GLY A 6 -8.33 4.76 2.98
CA GLY A 6 -7.66 5.35 1.81
C GLY A 6 -6.25 4.80 1.58
N ALA A 7 -5.49 4.53 2.64
CA ALA A 7 -4.15 3.95 2.53
C ALA A 7 -4.19 2.48 2.09
N GLU A 8 -5.19 1.72 2.54
CA GLU A 8 -5.41 0.34 2.11
C GLU A 8 -5.83 0.25 0.63
N GLN A 9 -6.70 1.16 0.19
CA GLN A 9 -7.08 1.25 -1.21
C GLN A 9 -5.87 1.58 -2.11
N GLN A 10 -5.04 2.55 -1.70
CA GLN A 10 -3.79 2.87 -2.42
C GLN A 10 -2.84 1.66 -2.52
N LEU A 11 -2.73 0.86 -1.47
CA LEU A 11 -1.95 -0.37 -1.50
C LEU A 11 -2.51 -1.40 -2.49
N GLN A 12 -3.83 -1.57 -2.53
CA GLN A 12 -4.46 -2.48 -3.50
C GLN A 12 -4.24 -2.03 -4.94
N ASP A 13 -4.34 -0.73 -5.20
CA ASP A 13 -4.11 -0.17 -6.53
C ASP A 13 -2.65 -0.32 -6.96
N ALA A 14 -1.69 -0.02 -6.08
CA ALA A 14 -0.27 -0.21 -6.36
C ALA A 14 0.10 -1.69 -6.60
N ARG A 15 -0.55 -2.63 -5.89
CA ARG A 15 -0.38 -4.07 -6.14
C ARG A 15 -0.90 -4.49 -7.51
N ARG A 16 -2.06 -3.99 -7.92
CA ARG A 16 -2.62 -4.24 -9.25
C ARG A 16 -1.72 -3.70 -10.36
N GLU A 17 -1.13 -2.53 -10.15
CA GLU A 17 -0.16 -1.94 -11.07
C GLU A 17 1.13 -2.77 -11.16
N LEU A 18 1.63 -3.27 -10.02
CA LEU A 18 2.77 -4.18 -9.99
C LEU A 18 2.50 -5.47 -10.76
N GLU A 19 1.35 -6.11 -10.54
CA GLU A 19 0.93 -7.32 -11.27
C GLU A 19 0.79 -7.06 -12.78
N ALA A 20 0.35 -5.87 -13.18
CA ALA A 20 0.33 -5.48 -14.59
C ALA A 20 1.76 -5.33 -15.15
N ALA A 21 2.65 -4.69 -14.41
CA ALA A 21 4.04 -4.50 -14.81
C ALA A 21 4.82 -5.83 -14.86
N GLU A 22 4.53 -6.78 -13.96
CA GLU A 22 5.10 -8.14 -13.99
C GLU A 22 4.71 -8.90 -15.25
N ARG A 23 3.44 -8.80 -15.66
CA ARG A 23 2.98 -9.41 -16.92
C ARG A 23 3.68 -8.78 -18.13
N GLU A 24 3.89 -7.48 -18.10
CA GLU A 24 4.57 -6.77 -19.17
C GLU A 24 6.08 -7.03 -19.21
N LEU A 25 6.69 -7.39 -18.07
CA LEU A 25 8.11 -7.75 -17.98
C LEU A 25 8.47 -8.91 -18.90
N VAL A 26 7.50 -9.79 -19.23
CA VAL A 26 7.65 -10.89 -20.19
C VAL A 26 8.06 -10.39 -21.59
N SER A 27 7.72 -9.15 -21.95
CA SER A 27 8.16 -8.54 -23.21
C SER A 27 9.68 -8.36 -23.30
N GLY A 28 10.39 -8.39 -22.16
CA GLY A 28 11.85 -8.27 -22.09
C GLY A 28 12.41 -6.90 -22.42
N THR A 29 11.56 -5.91 -22.70
CA THR A 29 11.97 -4.55 -23.10
C THR A 29 12.51 -3.75 -21.91
N GLU A 30 13.44 -2.82 -22.19
CA GLU A 30 13.97 -1.92 -21.15
C GLU A 30 12.87 -1.07 -20.52
N ALA A 31 11.91 -0.60 -21.33
CA ALA A 31 10.77 0.16 -20.84
C ALA A 31 9.87 -0.65 -19.88
N ALA A 32 9.74 -1.97 -20.10
CA ALA A 32 9.01 -2.85 -19.18
C ALA A 32 9.77 -3.06 -17.87
N ARG A 33 11.11 -3.23 -17.93
CA ARG A 33 11.95 -3.35 -16.73
C ARG A 33 11.89 -2.10 -15.86
N VAL A 34 11.98 -0.91 -16.46
CA VAL A 34 11.87 0.37 -15.73
C VAL A 34 10.49 0.52 -15.09
N ARG A 35 9.41 0.18 -15.80
CA ARG A 35 8.06 0.21 -15.24
C ARG A 35 7.88 -0.78 -14.08
N TYR A 36 8.41 -1.99 -14.22
CA TYR A 36 8.41 -2.98 -13.14
C TYR A 36 9.17 -2.49 -11.91
N ALA A 37 10.38 -1.95 -12.08
CA ALA A 37 11.18 -1.41 -10.98
C ALA A 37 10.45 -0.25 -10.26
N ARG A 38 9.79 0.63 -11.02
CA ARG A 38 8.97 1.70 -10.45
C ARG A 38 7.77 1.14 -9.68
N ALA A 39 7.02 0.22 -10.27
CA ALA A 39 5.84 -0.37 -9.63
C ALA A 39 6.19 -1.11 -8.33
N LEU A 40 7.34 -1.81 -8.31
CA LEU A 40 7.86 -2.43 -7.08
C LEU A 40 8.09 -1.41 -5.97
N TYR A 41 8.75 -0.29 -6.29
CA TYR A 41 9.02 0.77 -5.33
C TYR A 41 7.73 1.41 -4.79
N GLU A 42 6.78 1.72 -5.67
CA GLU A 42 5.50 2.32 -5.28
C GLU A 42 4.66 1.37 -4.42
N ALA A 43 4.65 0.07 -4.72
CA ALA A 43 3.97 -0.94 -3.92
C ALA A 43 4.57 -1.06 -2.51
N ASP A 44 5.89 -1.05 -2.36
CA ASP A 44 6.55 -1.05 -1.05
C ASP A 44 6.24 0.24 -0.26
N LEU A 45 6.28 1.40 -0.93
CA LEU A 45 5.94 2.68 -0.31
C LEU A 45 4.48 2.70 0.20
N ALA A 46 3.54 2.23 -0.61
CA ALA A 46 2.13 2.12 -0.24
C ALA A 46 1.93 1.15 0.92
N ASN A 47 2.67 0.02 0.94
CA ASN A 47 2.59 -0.97 2.00
C ASN A 47 3.04 -0.38 3.35
N ARG A 48 4.19 0.29 3.37
CA ARG A 48 4.69 0.98 4.58
C ARG A 48 3.72 2.05 5.08
N ARG A 49 3.04 2.75 4.17
CA ARG A 49 2.02 3.76 4.51
C ARG A 49 0.79 3.10 5.14
N ALA A 50 0.27 2.04 4.54
CA ALA A 50 -0.87 1.29 5.07
C ALA A 50 -0.57 0.73 6.47
N ASP A 51 0.62 0.16 6.66
CA ASP A 51 1.07 -0.37 7.96
C ASP A 51 1.09 0.70 9.05
N ARG A 52 1.62 1.89 8.76
CA ARG A 52 1.60 3.01 9.72
C ARG A 52 0.18 3.40 10.08
N MET A 53 -0.70 3.55 9.08
CA MET A 53 -2.09 3.95 9.32
C MET A 53 -2.87 2.89 10.09
N ALA A 54 -2.62 1.60 9.85
CA ALA A 54 -3.22 0.51 10.60
C ALA A 54 -2.76 0.49 12.07
N ARG A 55 -1.50 0.86 12.34
CA ARG A 55 -0.99 1.01 13.73
C ARG A 55 -1.62 2.22 14.41
N ASP A 56 -1.70 3.36 13.73
CA ASP A 56 -2.29 4.58 14.30
C ASP A 56 -3.77 4.41 14.58
N SER A 57 -4.52 3.77 13.67
CA SER A 57 -5.94 3.45 13.89
C SER A 57 -6.13 2.56 15.12
N ARG A 58 -5.28 1.53 15.30
CA ARG A 58 -5.33 0.67 16.49
C ARG A 58 -5.02 1.44 17.79
N ARG A 59 -4.03 2.35 17.76
CA ARG A 59 -3.70 3.20 18.92
C ARG A 59 -4.86 4.11 19.29
N GLN A 60 -5.48 4.76 18.31
CA GLN A 60 -6.65 5.62 18.53
C GLN A 60 -7.80 4.82 19.16
N GLN A 61 -8.09 3.62 18.65
CA GLN A 61 -9.13 2.76 19.23
C GLN A 61 -8.86 2.40 20.70
N GLN A 62 -7.58 2.25 21.10
CA GLN A 62 -7.20 1.97 22.48
C GLN A 62 -7.30 3.20 23.39
N SER A 63 -6.96 4.40 22.89
CA SER A 63 -7.00 5.64 23.68
C SER A 63 -8.42 6.10 24.01
N TRP A 64 -9.41 5.72 23.19
CA TRP A 64 -10.82 6.06 23.41
C TRP A 64 -11.60 5.03 24.23
N ARG A 65 -10.96 3.98 24.75
CA ARG A 65 -11.65 3.05 25.66
C ARG A 65 -11.98 3.80 26.95
N PRO A 66 -13.26 3.95 27.33
CA PRO A 66 -13.59 4.57 28.60
C PRO A 66 -12.96 3.71 29.69
N VAL A 67 -12.17 4.34 30.56
CA VAL A 67 -11.70 3.69 31.78
C VAL A 67 -12.96 3.35 32.56
N ALA A 68 -13.31 2.08 32.63
CA ALA A 68 -14.38 1.63 33.52
C ALA A 68 -13.90 1.93 34.95
N GLY A 69 -14.49 2.95 35.55
CA GLY A 69 -14.38 3.23 36.99
C GLY A 69 -15.24 2.27 37.78
#